data_AF-A0A4S1WW70-F1
#
_entry.id   AF-A0A4S1WW70-F1
#
_cell.length_a   1.000
_cell.length_b   1.000
_cell.length_c   1.000
_cell.angle_alpha   90.00
_cell.angle_beta   90.00
_cell.angle_gamma   90.00
#
_symmetry.space_group_name_H-M   'P 1'
#
loop_
_entity.id
_entity.type
_entity.pdbx_description
1 polymer ?
#
loop_
_entity_poly.entity_id
_entity_poly.type
_entity_poly.pdbx_seq_one_letter_code
_entity_poly.pdbx_strand_id
1 'polypeptide(L)'
;MLPLFSLLALALGLAMDAFAVSVAQGAMRRSTAGALRIGAAFGIAQGLMPLLGWALGAAFESWIRNVDHWVAFVLLGLLGAKMLREGLAGEDATPAPALIGWALLGAAVATSVDAAAAGITLPMIGAPIAIACAVIGLVTAALCVAGVRIGATYGARLGKLAEIAGGTLLILIGAKILIQHLFFGG
;
A
#
# COMPACT_ATOMS: atom_id res chain seq x y z
N MET A 1 -19.19 -18.65 -2.93
CA MET A 1 -18.26 -19.21 -1.91
C MET A 1 -16.79 -18.76 -2.11
N LEU A 2 -16.51 -17.61 -2.74
CA LEU A 2 -15.14 -17.09 -2.93
C LEU A 2 -14.83 -15.68 -2.33
N PRO A 3 -15.63 -15.07 -1.42
CA PRO A 3 -15.31 -13.72 -0.91
C PRO A 3 -14.04 -13.70 -0.04
N LEU A 4 -13.72 -14.81 0.64
CA LEU A 4 -12.56 -14.88 1.53
C LEU A 4 -11.23 -14.88 0.76
N PHE A 5 -11.14 -15.62 -0.35
CA PHE A 5 -9.92 -15.66 -1.16
C PHE A 5 -9.63 -14.30 -1.78
N SER A 6 -10.64 -13.67 -2.39
CA SER A 6 -10.51 -12.33 -2.97
C SER A 6 -10.15 -11.28 -1.91
N LEU A 7 -10.74 -11.38 -0.71
CA LEU A 7 -10.41 -10.48 0.40
C LEU A 7 -8.98 -10.66 0.89
N LEU A 8 -8.50 -11.90 1.03
CA LEU A 8 -7.13 -12.17 1.42
C LEU A 8 -6.13 -11.73 0.35
N ALA A 9 -6.43 -11.97 -0.94
CA ALA A 9 -5.60 -11.49 -2.05
C ALA A 9 -5.52 -9.96 -2.07
N LEU A 10 -6.64 -9.27 -1.86
CA LEU A 10 -6.68 -7.81 -1.75
C LEU A 10 -5.88 -7.33 -0.53
N ALA A 11 -6.10 -7.92 0.64
CA ALA A 11 -5.39 -7.57 1.86
C ALA A 11 -3.88 -7.76 1.75
N LEU A 12 -3.44 -8.82 1.09
CA LEU A 12 -2.02 -9.04 0.78
C LEU A 12 -1.49 -7.98 -0.19
N GLY A 13 -2.22 -7.68 -1.26
CA GLY A 13 -1.83 -6.66 -2.24
C GLY A 13 -1.65 -5.27 -1.61
N LEU A 14 -2.64 -4.82 -0.84
CA LEU A 14 -2.61 -3.51 -0.15
C LEU A 14 -1.54 -3.41 0.94
N ALA A 15 -1.16 -4.55 1.54
CA ALA A 15 -0.15 -4.57 2.59
C ALA A 15 1.29 -4.44 2.04
N MET A 16 1.52 -4.59 0.73
CA MET A 16 2.87 -4.67 0.16
C MET A 16 3.68 -3.38 0.30
N ASP A 17 3.06 -2.20 0.12
CA ASP A 17 3.78 -0.93 0.24
C ASP A 17 4.20 -0.69 1.70
N ALA A 18 3.29 -0.96 2.65
CA ALA A 18 3.58 -0.88 4.09
C ALA A 18 4.64 -1.91 4.52
N PHE A 19 4.63 -3.10 3.93
CA PHE A 19 5.64 -4.14 4.15
C PHE A 19 7.03 -3.69 3.67
N ALA A 20 7.14 -3.11 2.47
CA ALA A 20 8.41 -2.62 1.93
C ALA A 20 9.03 -1.54 2.84
N VAL A 21 8.23 -0.57 3.28
CA VAL A 21 8.67 0.46 4.23
C VAL A 21 9.11 -0.17 5.57
N SER A 22 8.38 -1.17 6.05
CA SER A 22 8.71 -1.89 7.29
C SER A 22 10.03 -2.67 7.20
N VAL A 23 10.34 -3.28 6.05
CA VAL A 23 11.63 -3.92 5.79
C VAL A 23 12.77 -2.89 5.82
N ALA A 24 12.58 -1.73 5.18
CA ALA A 24 13.57 -0.64 5.22
C ALA A 24 13.83 -0.17 6.65
N GLN A 25 12.78 0.01 7.46
CA GLN A 25 12.93 0.36 8.89
C GLN A 25 13.59 -0.74 9.71
N GLY A 26 13.39 -2.01 9.35
CA GLY A 26 14.05 -3.15 9.97
C GLY A 26 15.58 -3.08 9.87
N ALA A 27 16.11 -2.55 8.76
CA ALA A 27 17.56 -2.38 8.54
C ALA A 27 18.24 -1.56 9.67
N MET A 28 17.49 -0.69 10.34
CA MET A 28 17.94 0.14 11.46
C MET A 28 17.93 -0.61 12.81
N ARG A 29 17.75 -1.94 12.81
CA ARG A 29 17.69 -2.82 14.02
C ARG A 29 16.68 -2.35 15.07
N ARG A 30 15.44 -2.10 14.64
CA ARG A 30 14.36 -1.74 15.56
C ARG A 30 14.12 -2.83 16.61
N SER A 31 13.83 -2.41 17.84
CA SER A 31 13.41 -3.32 18.91
C SER A 31 12.07 -3.98 18.58
N THR A 32 11.73 -5.07 19.28
CA THR A 32 10.41 -5.72 19.16
C THR A 32 9.26 -4.75 19.40
N ALA A 33 9.41 -3.81 20.34
CA ALA A 33 8.45 -2.74 20.58
C ALA A 33 8.35 -1.76 19.40
N GLY A 34 9.47 -1.46 18.72
CA GLY A 34 9.47 -0.68 17.49
C GLY A 34 8.74 -1.38 16.35
N ALA A 35 8.97 -2.68 16.17
CA ALA A 35 8.26 -3.49 15.17
C ALA A 35 6.75 -3.51 15.41
N LEU A 36 6.32 -3.68 16.67
CA LEU A 36 4.91 -3.63 17.06
C LEU A 36 4.29 -2.25 16.84
N ARG A 37 5.00 -1.16 17.14
CA ARG A 37 4.51 0.20 16.86
C ARG A 37 4.33 0.46 15.37
N ILE A 38 5.30 0.02 14.55
CA ILE A 38 5.23 0.14 13.08
C ILE A 38 4.03 -0.67 12.57
N GLY A 39 3.92 -1.95 12.97
CA GLY A 39 2.80 -2.80 12.57
C GLY A 39 1.44 -2.28 13.02
N ALA A 40 1.33 -1.74 14.23
CA ALA A 40 0.10 -1.13 14.70
C ALA A 40 -0.26 0.13 13.90
N ALA A 41 0.70 1.01 13.64
CA ALA A 41 0.45 2.25 12.88
C ALA A 41 -0.03 1.96 11.46
N PHE A 42 0.70 1.11 10.72
CA PHE A 42 0.30 0.72 9.36
C PHE A 42 -0.99 -0.10 9.36
N GLY A 43 -1.14 -1.07 10.27
CA GLY A 43 -2.36 -1.87 10.34
C GLY A 43 -3.62 -1.07 10.65
N ILE A 44 -3.54 -0.09 11.57
CA ILE A 44 -4.66 0.81 11.86
C ILE A 44 -4.96 1.70 10.64
N ALA A 45 -3.94 2.29 10.02
CA ALA A 45 -4.14 3.15 8.86
C ALA A 45 -4.75 2.38 7.66
N GLN A 46 -4.19 1.22 7.30
CA GLN A 46 -4.69 0.36 6.22
C GLN A 46 -6.07 -0.23 6.53
N GLY A 47 -6.41 -0.46 7.80
CA GLY A 47 -7.75 -0.92 8.20
C GLY A 47 -8.80 0.19 8.17
N LEU A 48 -8.44 1.43 8.50
CA LEU A 48 -9.37 2.56 8.53
C LEU A 48 -9.59 3.19 7.14
N MET A 49 -8.58 3.22 6.28
CA MET A 49 -8.68 3.88 4.98
C MET A 49 -9.75 3.28 4.05
N PRO A 50 -9.96 1.96 3.98
CA PRO A 50 -11.05 1.39 3.19
C PRO A 50 -12.44 1.85 3.65
N LEU A 51 -12.64 2.15 4.95
CA LEU A 51 -13.88 2.76 5.43
C LEU A 51 -14.08 4.17 4.89
N LEU A 52 -13.01 4.97 4.85
CA LEU A 52 -13.05 6.32 4.29
C LEU A 52 -13.34 6.26 2.79
N GLY A 53 -12.69 5.37 2.06
CA GLY A 53 -12.95 5.09 0.65
C GLY A 53 -14.40 4.69 0.39
N TRP A 54 -14.91 3.76 1.19
CA TRP A 54 -16.30 3.31 1.10
C TRP A 54 -17.31 4.44 1.37
N ALA A 55 -17.08 5.23 2.42
CA ALA A 55 -17.93 6.37 2.77
C ALA A 55 -17.93 7.45 1.68
N LEU A 56 -16.76 7.75 1.10
CA LEU A 56 -16.64 8.64 -0.05
C LEU A 56 -17.35 8.06 -1.28
N GLY A 57 -17.17 6.78 -1.57
CA GLY A 57 -17.86 6.10 -2.67
C GLY A 57 -19.39 6.19 -2.56
N ALA A 58 -19.92 6.00 -1.35
CA ALA A 58 -21.35 6.14 -1.07
C ALA A 58 -21.83 7.60 -1.16
N ALA A 59 -21.04 8.56 -0.69
CA ALA A 59 -21.40 9.98 -0.71
C ALA A 59 -21.37 10.60 -2.13
N PHE A 60 -20.53 10.06 -3.01
CA PHE A 60 -20.33 10.56 -4.37
C PHE A 60 -20.86 9.60 -5.45
N GLU A 61 -21.77 8.67 -5.13
CA GLU A 61 -22.32 7.65 -6.06
C GLU A 61 -22.93 8.25 -7.35
N SER A 62 -23.41 9.50 -7.29
CA SER A 62 -23.95 10.24 -8.44
C SER A 62 -22.87 10.94 -9.28
N TRP A 63 -21.74 11.32 -8.69
CA TRP A 63 -20.59 11.95 -9.37
C TRP A 63 -19.62 10.92 -9.93
N ILE A 64 -19.37 9.82 -9.22
CA ILE A 64 -18.47 8.73 -9.62
C ILE A 64 -18.96 8.02 -10.88
N ARG A 65 -20.27 7.98 -11.14
CA ARG A 65 -20.83 7.52 -12.42
C ARG A 65 -20.34 8.31 -13.65
N ASN A 66 -19.82 9.53 -13.45
CA ASN A 66 -19.24 10.39 -14.49
C ASN A 66 -17.73 10.62 -14.30
N VAL A 67 -17.12 10.18 -13.19
CA VAL A 67 -15.68 10.33 -12.94
C VAL A 67 -14.98 9.10 -13.46
N ASP A 68 -14.40 9.35 -14.61
CA ASP A 68 -14.03 8.39 -15.61
C ASP A 68 -12.61 7.86 -15.33
N HIS A 69 -12.28 6.69 -15.87
CA HIS A 69 -11.14 5.80 -15.56
C HIS A 69 -9.74 6.46 -15.57
N TRP A 70 -9.68 7.68 -16.06
CA TRP A 70 -8.52 8.54 -16.25
C TRP A 70 -7.94 8.99 -14.90
N VAL A 71 -8.79 9.15 -13.88
CA VAL A 71 -8.35 9.51 -12.52
C VAL A 71 -7.55 8.37 -11.89
N ALA A 72 -7.98 7.13 -12.06
CA ALA A 72 -7.24 5.96 -11.58
C ALA A 72 -5.88 5.85 -12.29
N PHE A 73 -5.85 6.04 -13.62
CA PHE A 73 -4.61 6.04 -14.40
C PHE A 73 -3.61 7.12 -13.95
N VAL A 74 -4.07 8.35 -13.74
CA VAL A 74 -3.22 9.48 -13.31
C VAL A 74 -2.66 9.23 -11.91
N LEU A 75 -3.48 8.77 -10.97
CA LEU A 75 -3.03 8.49 -9.60
C LEU A 75 -1.99 7.36 -9.54
N LEU A 76 -2.25 6.24 -10.23
CA LEU A 76 -1.33 5.10 -10.31
C LEU A 76 -0.03 5.48 -11.04
N GLY A 77 -0.12 6.25 -12.13
CA GLY A 77 1.04 6.73 -12.89
C GLY A 77 1.94 7.66 -12.08
N LEU A 78 1.36 8.61 -11.35
CA LEU A 78 2.12 9.53 -10.49
C LEU A 78 2.82 8.82 -9.33
N LEU A 79 2.15 7.85 -8.69
CA LEU A 79 2.73 7.06 -7.60
C LEU A 79 3.89 6.18 -8.10
N GLY A 80 3.70 5.47 -9.21
CA GLY A 80 4.75 4.64 -9.81
C GLY A 80 5.97 5.45 -10.25
N ALA A 81 5.77 6.62 -10.84
CA ALA A 81 6.84 7.53 -11.23
C ALA A 81 7.64 8.06 -10.02
N LYS A 82 6.98 8.34 -8.89
CA LYS A 82 7.66 8.78 -7.66
C LYS A 82 8.58 7.69 -7.10
N MET A 83 8.09 6.45 -6.98
CA MET A 83 8.87 5.32 -6.47
C MET A 83 10.06 4.99 -7.38
N LEU A 84 9.87 5.06 -8.70
CA LEU A 84 10.97 4.82 -9.64
C LEU A 84 12.02 5.94 -9.56
N ARG A 85 11.61 7.20 -9.40
CA ARG A 85 12.53 8.32 -9.23
C ARG A 85 13.34 8.17 -7.95
N GLU A 86 12.72 7.77 -6.84
CA GLU A 86 13.42 7.52 -5.57
C GLU A 86 14.42 6.35 -5.69
N GLY A 87 14.05 5.26 -6.37
CA GLY A 87 14.94 4.12 -6.58
C GLY A 87 16.09 4.36 -7.58
N LEU A 88 15.88 5.23 -8.59
CA LEU A 88 16.88 5.56 -9.62
C LEU A 88 17.78 6.75 -9.25
N ALA A 89 17.31 7.66 -8.38
CA ALA A 89 18.06 8.87 -8.03
C ALA A 89 19.39 8.57 -7.34
N GLY A 90 19.57 7.38 -6.77
CA GLY A 90 20.90 6.81 -6.49
C GLY A 90 21.85 7.71 -5.71
N GLU A 91 21.36 8.70 -4.96
CA GLU A 91 22.19 9.49 -4.06
C GLU A 91 22.50 8.61 -2.86
N ASP A 92 23.75 8.65 -2.43
CA ASP A 92 24.29 8.01 -1.22
C ASP A 92 23.22 7.94 -0.15
N ALA A 93 22.54 6.79 -0.05
CA ALA A 93 21.29 6.70 0.67
C ALA A 93 21.59 6.90 2.14
N THR A 94 21.44 8.15 2.60
CA THR A 94 21.22 8.42 4.01
C THR A 94 20.13 7.46 4.43
N PRO A 95 20.39 6.58 5.44
CA PRO A 95 19.40 5.60 5.85
C PRO A 95 18.08 6.33 6.08
N ALA A 96 17.00 5.83 5.47
CA ALA A 96 15.69 6.44 5.58
C ALA A 96 15.43 6.83 7.05
N PRO A 97 15.06 8.09 7.33
CA PRO A 97 14.99 8.57 8.70
C PRO A 97 14.11 7.64 9.52
N ALA A 98 14.51 7.43 10.77
CA ALA A 98 13.78 6.54 11.66
C ALA A 98 12.32 7.01 11.75
N LEU A 99 11.39 6.18 11.26
CA LEU A 99 9.95 6.40 11.48
C LEU A 99 9.65 6.32 12.98
N ILE A 100 9.42 7.48 13.59
CA ILE A 100 9.08 7.68 15.00
C ILE A 100 8.04 8.81 15.07
N GLY A 101 7.04 8.67 15.93
CA GLY A 101 6.02 9.70 16.15
C GLY A 101 5.32 10.14 14.86
N TRP A 102 5.36 11.43 14.55
CA TRP A 102 4.72 12.03 13.38
C TRP A 102 5.22 11.49 12.04
N ALA A 103 6.50 11.12 11.93
CA ALA A 103 7.03 10.55 10.69
C ALA A 103 6.39 9.19 10.40
N LEU A 104 6.19 8.36 11.43
CA LEU A 104 5.52 7.07 11.30
C LEU A 104 4.04 7.24 10.91
N LEU A 105 3.34 8.19 11.53
CA LEU A 105 1.95 8.48 11.20
C LEU A 105 1.82 9.01 9.77
N GLY A 106 2.70 9.93 9.36
CA GLY A 106 2.72 10.46 8.00
C GLY A 106 2.98 9.37 6.95
N ALA A 107 3.95 8.49 7.21
CA ALA A 107 4.24 7.36 6.33
C ALA A 107 3.07 6.37 6.26
N ALA A 108 2.45 6.04 7.40
CA ALA A 108 1.28 5.17 7.44
C ALA A 108 0.14 5.75 6.60
N VAL A 109 -0.23 7.01 6.82
CA VAL A 109 -1.30 7.68 6.05
C VAL A 109 -0.97 7.75 4.56
N ALA A 110 0.24 8.16 4.19
CA ALA A 110 0.66 8.28 2.80
C ALA A 110 0.61 6.93 2.07
N THR A 111 0.98 5.85 2.76
CA THR A 111 0.99 4.49 2.21
C THR A 111 -0.40 3.84 2.21
N SER A 112 -1.38 4.39 2.93
CA SER A 112 -2.75 3.85 2.99
C SER A 112 -3.73 4.48 2.00
N VAL A 113 -3.28 5.43 1.17
CA VAL A 113 -4.13 6.12 0.18
C VAL A 113 -4.68 5.14 -0.87
N ASP A 114 -3.90 4.12 -1.22
CA ASP A 114 -4.31 3.03 -2.10
C ASP A 114 -5.46 2.19 -1.50
N ALA A 115 -5.43 1.94 -0.20
CA ALA A 115 -6.45 1.21 0.53
C ALA A 115 -7.77 2.01 0.61
N ALA A 116 -7.69 3.34 0.65
CA ALA A 116 -8.87 4.20 0.50
C ALA A 116 -9.46 4.08 -0.91
N ALA A 117 -8.64 4.10 -1.96
CA ALA A 117 -9.14 3.88 -3.33
C ALA A 117 -9.80 2.50 -3.48
N ALA A 118 -9.18 1.44 -2.93
CA ALA A 118 -9.77 0.10 -2.92
C ALA A 118 -11.10 0.03 -2.15
N GLY A 119 -11.24 0.83 -1.08
CA GLY A 119 -12.47 0.98 -0.29
C GLY A 119 -13.72 1.37 -1.10
N ILE A 120 -13.55 2.14 -2.18
CA ILE A 120 -14.65 2.53 -3.08
C ILE A 120 -15.25 1.28 -3.76
N THR A 121 -14.39 0.33 -4.14
CA THR A 121 -14.77 -0.89 -4.87
C THR A 121 -15.07 -2.09 -3.95
N LEU A 122 -14.78 -1.98 -2.66
CA LEU A 122 -14.94 -3.06 -1.68
C LEU A 122 -16.35 -3.68 -1.62
N PRO A 123 -17.46 -2.91 -1.74
CA PRO A 123 -18.81 -3.47 -1.76
C PRO A 123 -19.04 -4.52 -2.85
N MET A 124 -18.30 -4.45 -3.97
CA MET A 124 -18.40 -5.38 -5.08
C MET A 124 -17.87 -6.79 -4.74
N ILE A 125 -17.03 -6.91 -3.70
CA ILE A 125 -16.44 -8.19 -3.24
C ILE A 125 -17.47 -9.01 -2.44
N GLY A 126 -18.56 -8.39 -1.96
CA GLY A 126 -19.62 -9.07 -1.21
C GLY A 126 -19.22 -9.48 0.22
N ALA A 127 -18.13 -8.93 0.75
CA ALA A 127 -17.73 -9.10 2.15
C ALA A 127 -18.25 -7.91 3.00
N PRO A 128 -18.68 -8.13 4.25
CA PRO A 128 -19.03 -7.03 5.15
C PRO A 128 -17.86 -6.07 5.34
N ILE A 129 -18.10 -4.76 5.17
CA ILE A 129 -17.06 -3.74 5.20
C ILE A 129 -16.19 -3.81 6.47
N ALA A 130 -16.82 -4.01 7.63
CA ALA A 130 -16.11 -4.13 8.91
C ALA A 130 -15.16 -5.33 8.94
N ILE A 131 -15.57 -6.47 8.38
CA ILE A 131 -14.73 -7.68 8.30
C ILE A 131 -13.56 -7.43 7.34
N ALA A 132 -13.83 -6.82 6.18
CA ALA A 132 -12.79 -6.52 5.21
C ALA A 132 -11.72 -5.58 5.77
N CYS A 133 -12.14 -4.52 6.45
CA CYS A 133 -11.25 -3.57 7.12
C CYS A 133 -10.41 -4.23 8.23
N ALA A 134 -11.03 -5.08 9.05
CA ALA A 134 -10.32 -5.83 10.08
C ALA A 134 -9.28 -6.78 9.49
N VAL A 135 -9.63 -7.51 8.42
CA VAL A 135 -8.70 -8.43 7.74
C VAL A 135 -7.54 -7.67 7.10
N ILE A 136 -7.79 -6.59 6.37
CA ILE A 136 -6.75 -5.76 5.74
C ILE A 136 -5.80 -5.21 6.82
N GLY A 137 -6.34 -4.65 7.90
CA GLY A 137 -5.53 -4.09 8.98
C GLY A 137 -4.69 -5.15 9.70
N LEU A 138 -5.26 -6.33 10.01
CA LEU A 138 -4.56 -7.41 10.68
C LEU A 138 -3.45 -8.02 9.81
N VAL A 139 -3.74 -8.28 8.52
CA VAL A 139 -2.76 -8.79 7.57
C VAL A 139 -1.61 -7.79 7.42
N THR A 140 -1.92 -6.50 7.28
CA THR A 140 -0.92 -5.43 7.17
C THR A 140 -0.06 -5.35 8.43
N ALA A 141 -0.66 -5.37 9.62
CA ALA A 141 0.07 -5.34 10.88
C ALA A 141 1.03 -6.54 11.02
N ALA A 142 0.54 -7.74 10.72
CA ALA A 142 1.34 -8.96 10.79
C ALA A 142 2.52 -8.92 9.82
N LEU A 143 2.27 -8.51 8.56
CA LEU A 143 3.32 -8.36 7.55
C LEU A 143 4.32 -7.28 7.94
N CYS A 144 3.90 -6.12 8.43
CA CYS A 144 4.82 -5.07 8.85
C CYS A 144 5.73 -5.52 10.00
N VAL A 145 5.20 -6.23 11.01
CA VAL A 145 6.03 -6.79 12.09
C VAL A 145 7.05 -7.80 11.53
N ALA A 146 6.63 -8.67 10.61
CA ALA A 146 7.53 -9.60 9.94
C ALA A 146 8.58 -8.86 9.10
N GLY A 147 8.18 -7.81 8.38
CA GLY A 147 9.04 -6.98 7.55
C GLY A 147 10.16 -6.33 8.36
N VAL A 148 9.83 -5.74 9.51
CA VAL A 148 10.85 -5.17 10.41
C VAL A 148 11.86 -6.23 10.87
N ARG A 149 11.41 -7.47 11.17
CA ARG A 149 12.30 -8.56 11.56
C ARG A 149 13.19 -9.03 10.41
N ILE A 150 12.63 -9.21 9.22
CA ILE A 150 13.37 -9.59 8.01
C ILE A 150 14.41 -8.50 7.66
N GLY A 151 14.00 -7.23 7.75
CA GLY A 151 14.89 -6.08 7.53
C GLY A 151 16.05 -6.03 8.53
N ALA A 152 15.83 -6.40 9.79
CA ALA A 152 16.89 -6.44 10.79
C ALA A 152 17.99 -7.48 10.47
N THR A 153 17.65 -8.53 9.71
CA THR A 153 18.58 -9.58 9.31
C THR A 153 19.26 -9.29 7.96
N TYR A 154 18.57 -8.66 7.00
CA TYR A 154 19.05 -8.53 5.62
C TYR A 154 19.03 -7.10 5.02
N GLY A 155 18.66 -6.09 5.81
CA GLY A 155 18.14 -4.80 5.33
C GLY A 155 19.05 -3.95 4.44
N ALA A 156 20.39 -4.00 4.60
CA ALA A 156 21.29 -3.17 3.80
C ALA A 156 21.34 -3.56 2.31
N ARG A 157 21.17 -4.84 1.97
CA ARG A 157 21.14 -5.33 0.58
C ARG A 157 19.71 -5.47 0.03
N LEU A 158 18.75 -5.80 0.89
CA LEU A 158 17.36 -6.02 0.50
C LEU A 158 16.59 -4.70 0.27
N GLY A 159 16.91 -3.61 0.98
CA GLY A 159 16.24 -2.31 0.80
C GLY A 159 16.37 -1.75 -0.62
N LYS A 160 17.61 -1.70 -1.14
CA LYS A 160 17.89 -1.22 -2.51
C LYS A 160 17.22 -2.08 -3.59
N LEU A 161 17.19 -3.41 -3.39
CA LEU A 161 16.55 -4.32 -4.35
C LEU A 161 15.00 -4.22 -4.30
N ALA A 162 14.43 -4.02 -3.11
CA ALA A 162 12.98 -3.89 -2.93
C ALA A 162 12.43 -2.59 -3.55
N GLU A 163 13.12 -1.46 -3.40
CA GLU A 163 12.72 -0.19 -4.02
C GLU A 163 12.72 -0.27 -5.56
N ILE A 164 13.79 -0.82 -6.15
CA ILE A 164 13.91 -0.97 -7.60
C ILE A 164 12.85 -1.94 -8.14
N ALA A 165 12.64 -3.08 -7.48
CA ALA A 165 11.66 -4.07 -7.90
C ALA A 165 10.21 -3.54 -7.78
N GLY A 166 9.89 -2.85 -6.68
CA GLY A 166 8.57 -2.26 -6.44
C GLY A 166 8.21 -1.16 -7.44
N GLY A 167 9.12 -0.21 -7.66
CA GLY A 167 8.91 0.87 -8.64
C GLY A 167 8.74 0.35 -10.07
N THR A 168 9.53 -0.67 -10.45
CA THR A 168 9.43 -1.30 -11.78
C THR A 168 8.09 -2.01 -11.96
N LEU A 169 7.64 -2.76 -10.95
CA LEU A 169 6.37 -3.49 -11.00
C LEU A 169 5.17 -2.54 -11.10
N LEU A 170 5.18 -1.43 -10.35
CA LEU A 170 4.09 -0.44 -10.38
C LEU A 170 3.93 0.22 -11.76
N ILE A 171 5.05 0.55 -12.41
CA ILE A 171 5.05 1.11 -13.76
C ILE A 171 4.51 0.11 -14.78
N LEU A 172 4.89 -1.16 -14.67
CA LEU A 172 4.37 -2.20 -15.55
C LEU A 172 2.87 -2.41 -15.37
N ILE A 173 2.35 -2.32 -14.15
CA ILE A 173 0.90 -2.41 -13.88
C ILE A 173 0.17 -1.19 -14.44
N GLY A 174 0.66 0.02 -14.21
CA GLY A 174 0.07 1.25 -14.76
C GLY A 174 0.06 1.26 -16.30
N ALA A 175 1.16 0.84 -16.92
CA ALA A 175 1.27 0.70 -18.37
C ALA A 175 0.35 -0.40 -18.91
N LYS A 176 0.23 -1.53 -18.22
CA LYS A 176 -0.70 -2.61 -18.59
C LYS A 176 -2.15 -2.13 -18.57
N ILE A 177 -2.58 -1.42 -17.51
CA ILE A 177 -3.95 -0.89 -17.42
C ILE A 177 -4.24 0.05 -18.58
N LEU A 178 -3.30 0.94 -18.91
CA LEU A 178 -3.41 1.85 -20.04
C LEU A 178 -3.51 1.11 -21.38
N ILE A 179 -2.58 0.18 -21.65
CA ILE A 179 -2.53 -0.58 -22.91
C ILE A 179 -3.75 -1.47 -23.07
N GLN A 180 -4.16 -2.15 -21.99
CA GLN A 180 -5.30 -3.05 -22.00
C GLN A 180 -6.60 -2.29 -22.28
N HIS A 181 -6.71 -1.03 -21.87
CA HIS A 181 -7.87 -0.21 -22.20
C HIS A 181 -7.77 0.46 -23.58
N LEU A 182 -6.60 0.95 -23.98
CA LEU A 182 -6.40 1.63 -25.27
C LEU A 182 -6.46 0.66 -26.47
N PHE A 183 -6.06 -0.60 -26.27
CA PHE A 183 -5.95 -1.61 -27.34
C PHE A 183 -6.92 -2.79 -27.21
N PHE A 184 -7.44 -3.11 -26.02
CA PHE A 184 -8.28 -4.29 -25.80
C PHE A 184 -9.64 -4.01 -25.12
N GLY A 185 -9.99 -2.76 -24.80
CA GLY A 185 -11.23 -2.41 -24.08
C GLY A 185 -12.02 -1.29 -24.76
N GLY A 186 -13.00 -1.69 -25.57
CA GLY A 186 -14.21 -0.91 -25.84
C GLY A 186 -15.24 -1.07 -24.72
#